data_AF-A0A1I1XBU3-F1
#
_entry.id   AF-A0A1I1XBU3-F1
#
_cell.length_a   1.000
_cell.length_b   1.000
_cell.length_c   1.000
_cell.angle_alpha   90.00
_cell.angle_beta   90.00
_cell.angle_gamma   90.00
#
_symmetry.space_group_name_H-M   'P 1'
#
loop_
_entity.id
_entity.type
_entity.pdbx_description
1 polymer ?
#
loop_
_entity_poly.entity_id
_entity_poly.type
_entity_poly.pdbx_seq_one_letter_code
_entity_poly.pdbx_strand_id
1 'polypeptide(L)'
;MPAWSRRDIKENGTTIGRILYTPTTQAKYRELKGRANLNRVNRFAQRSSFHGGGGIKKVYVSAKLRTRPSGAARDNLAGIGVVNPGYVPANVHKAHLASDRFGGPSNAQNLVNEKSRINLSAHKRIENRIAKLIKAGTPAGDNSPTRNRAGLIVRETYSAAGKPTGRLYMVSVMNRNNNSRSYHKLEFRPI
;
A
#
# COMPACT_ATOMS: atom_id res chain seq x y z
N MET A 1 3.49 8.38 -19.07
CA MET A 1 2.64 9.12 -18.09
C MET A 1 3.53 10.01 -17.26
N PRO A 2 3.32 11.33 -17.29
CA PRO A 2 4.14 12.28 -16.54
C PRO A 2 4.11 12.00 -15.03
N ALA A 3 5.17 12.42 -14.34
CA ALA A 3 5.28 12.37 -12.89
C ALA A 3 4.21 13.26 -12.26
N TRP A 4 3.04 12.71 -11.99
CA TRP A 4 2.02 13.44 -11.26
C TRP A 4 2.42 13.55 -9.79
N SER A 5 2.29 14.76 -9.23
CA SER A 5 2.38 15.03 -7.80
C SER A 5 1.02 14.95 -7.12
N ARG A 6 -0.06 15.15 -7.87
CA ARG A 6 -1.45 15.09 -7.41
C ARG A 6 -2.37 14.44 -8.44
N ARG A 7 -3.34 13.65 -7.97
CA ARG A 7 -4.48 13.17 -8.78
C ARG A 7 -5.75 13.13 -7.94
N ASP A 8 -6.82 13.70 -8.47
CA ASP A 8 -8.14 13.59 -7.85
C ASP A 8 -8.83 12.30 -8.32
N ILE A 9 -9.56 11.66 -7.41
CA ILE A 9 -10.32 10.43 -7.65
C ILE A 9 -11.79 10.81 -7.65
N LYS A 10 -12.42 10.65 -8.81
CA LYS A 10 -13.83 10.99 -9.00
C LYS A 10 -14.70 9.74 -9.07
N GLU A 11 -15.91 9.85 -8.56
CA GLU A 11 -17.03 8.89 -8.65
C GLU A 11 -18.25 9.71 -9.04
N ASN A 12 -18.88 9.41 -10.18
CA ASN A 12 -20.06 10.13 -10.69
C ASN A 12 -19.88 11.67 -10.72
N GLY A 13 -18.74 12.14 -11.23
CA GLY A 13 -18.42 13.57 -11.31
C GLY A 13 -17.86 14.18 -10.01
N THR A 14 -18.15 13.59 -8.86
CA THR A 14 -17.75 14.09 -7.53
C THR A 14 -16.38 13.57 -7.12
N THR A 15 -15.54 14.44 -6.55
CA THR A 15 -14.24 14.03 -6.02
C THR A 15 -14.42 13.35 -4.66
N ILE A 16 -14.06 12.08 -4.57
CA ILE A 16 -14.16 11.25 -3.34
C ILE A 16 -12.82 11.08 -2.62
N GLY A 17 -11.74 11.60 -3.19
CA GLY A 17 -10.43 11.56 -2.59
C GLY A 17 -9.32 12.04 -3.51
N ARG A 18 -8.11 12.08 -2.97
CA ARG A 18 -6.93 12.63 -3.64
C ARG A 18 -5.71 11.77 -3.38
N ILE A 19 -4.94 11.54 -4.44
CA ILE A 19 -3.61 10.96 -4.35
C ILE A 19 -2.57 12.07 -4.40
N LEU A 20 -1.58 11.98 -3.52
CA LEU A 20 -0.40 12.86 -3.50
C LEU A 20 0.86 12.02 -3.66
N TYR A 21 1.86 12.54 -4.37
CA TYR A 21 3.18 11.96 -4.52
C TYR A 21 4.24 13.02 -4.25
N THR A 22 5.24 12.65 -3.45
CA THR A 22 6.42 13.49 -3.21
C THR A 22 7.66 12.60 -3.02
N PRO A 23 8.80 12.90 -3.65
CA PRO A 23 10.08 12.36 -3.21
C PRO A 23 10.29 12.66 -1.72
N THR A 24 10.98 11.78 -1.01
CA THR A 24 11.23 11.98 0.43
C THR A 24 12.63 11.52 0.79
N THR A 25 12.99 11.62 2.06
CA THR A 25 14.33 11.29 2.56
C THR A 25 14.35 9.95 3.27
N GLN A 26 15.55 9.38 3.38
CA GLN A 26 15.80 8.19 4.19
C GLN A 26 15.38 8.38 5.65
N ALA A 27 15.63 9.57 6.21
CA ALA A 27 15.26 9.91 7.59
C ALA A 27 13.76 9.79 7.82
N LYS A 28 12.93 10.42 6.96
CA LYS A 28 11.46 10.33 7.05
C LYS A 28 10.94 8.90 6.86
N TYR A 29 11.57 8.12 5.98
CA TYR A 29 11.24 6.69 5.82
C TYR A 29 11.55 5.89 7.09
N ARG A 30 12.75 6.09 7.67
CA ARG A 30 13.18 5.41 8.90
C ARG A 30 12.33 5.82 10.10
N GLU A 31 11.92 7.07 10.18
CA GLU A 31 11.02 7.57 11.22
C GLU A 31 9.68 6.81 11.19
N LEU A 32 9.03 6.70 10.02
CA LEU A 32 7.79 5.93 9.91
C LEU A 32 8.03 4.44 10.20
N LYS A 33 9.15 3.88 9.74
CA LYS A 33 9.51 2.48 10.00
C LYS A 33 9.71 2.22 11.49
N GLY A 34 10.37 3.13 12.22
CA GLY A 34 10.55 3.07 13.67
C GLY A 34 9.22 3.20 14.40
N ARG A 35 8.38 4.17 14.00
CA ARG A 35 7.01 4.29 14.55
C ARG A 35 6.18 3.04 14.31
N ALA A 36 6.29 2.41 13.14
CA ALA A 36 5.60 1.16 12.84
C ALA A 36 6.09 0.00 13.72
N ASN A 37 7.39 -0.03 14.07
CA ASN A 37 8.04 -1.05 14.89
C ASN A 37 7.62 -2.48 14.52
N LEU A 38 7.81 -2.83 13.24
CA LEU A 38 7.36 -4.10 12.66
C LEU A 38 8.56 -5.00 12.35
N ASN A 39 8.58 -6.19 12.96
CA ASN A 39 9.48 -7.26 12.55
C ASN A 39 8.76 -8.18 11.54
N ARG A 40 9.36 -8.34 10.34
CA ARG A 40 8.73 -9.06 9.23
C ARG A 40 8.96 -10.56 9.36
N VAL A 41 7.89 -11.34 9.35
CA VAL A 41 7.94 -12.80 9.13
C VAL A 41 7.60 -13.05 7.66
N ASN A 42 8.41 -13.82 6.94
CA ASN A 42 8.16 -14.13 5.52
C ASN A 42 7.91 -12.90 4.62
N ARG A 43 8.62 -11.78 4.92
CA ARG A 43 8.62 -10.50 4.18
C ARG A 43 7.43 -9.57 4.45
N PHE A 44 6.48 -9.97 5.30
CA PHE A 44 5.33 -9.15 5.67
C PHE A 44 5.24 -9.03 7.20
N ALA A 45 4.73 -7.89 7.68
CA ALA A 45 4.30 -7.75 9.05
C ALA A 45 3.24 -6.66 9.15
N GLN A 46 2.44 -6.77 10.19
CA GLN A 46 1.34 -5.87 10.47
C GLN A 46 1.28 -5.57 11.96
N ARG A 47 0.82 -4.36 12.31
CA ARG A 47 0.48 -3.99 13.68
C ARG A 47 -0.69 -3.02 13.67
N SER A 48 -1.67 -3.33 14.51
CA SER A 48 -2.85 -2.51 14.78
C SER A 48 -2.69 -1.68 16.04
N SER A 49 -3.37 -0.55 16.10
CA SER A 49 -3.71 0.16 17.33
C SER A 49 -5.20 0.48 17.33
N PHE A 50 -5.82 0.47 18.50
CA PHE A 50 -7.27 0.57 18.66
C PHE A 50 -7.67 1.90 19.32
N HIS A 51 -8.94 2.28 19.19
CA HIS A 51 -9.50 3.36 20.01
C HIS A 51 -9.81 2.84 21.42
N GLY A 52 -9.92 3.74 22.41
CA GLY A 52 -10.18 3.35 23.81
C GLY A 52 -11.51 2.61 24.02
N GLY A 53 -12.50 2.84 23.16
CA GLY A 53 -13.80 2.15 23.17
C GLY A 53 -13.91 0.98 22.20
N GLY A 54 -12.79 0.45 21.68
CA GLY A 54 -12.78 -0.59 20.67
C GLY A 54 -12.74 -0.06 19.23
N GLY A 55 -12.56 -0.96 18.26
CA GLY A 55 -12.39 -0.63 16.86
C GLY A 55 -10.98 -0.18 16.48
N ILE A 56 -10.60 -0.43 15.23
CA ILE A 56 -9.27 -0.12 14.74
C ILE A 56 -9.08 1.40 14.58
N LYS A 57 -8.00 1.95 15.11
CA LYS A 57 -7.61 3.36 14.94
C LYS A 57 -6.61 3.53 13.81
N LYS A 58 -5.65 2.62 13.74
CA LYS A 58 -4.54 2.70 12.78
C LYS A 58 -3.93 1.33 12.56
N VAL A 59 -3.53 1.06 11.32
CA VAL A 59 -2.72 -0.10 10.97
C VAL A 59 -1.42 0.35 10.33
N TYR A 60 -0.34 -0.30 10.73
CA TYR A 60 0.91 -0.30 10.02
C TYR A 60 1.12 -1.63 9.33
N VAL A 61 1.61 -1.59 8.09
CA VAL A 61 2.07 -2.76 7.34
C VAL A 61 3.48 -2.52 6.85
N SER A 62 4.30 -3.56 6.86
CA SER A 62 5.69 -3.51 6.43
C SER A 62 5.96 -4.68 5.49
N ALA A 63 6.35 -4.40 4.25
CA ALA A 63 6.57 -5.43 3.23
C ALA A 63 7.91 -5.29 2.51
N LYS A 64 8.56 -6.41 2.15
CA LYS A 64 9.59 -6.43 1.09
C LYS A 64 8.86 -6.66 -0.24
N LEU A 65 9.02 -5.73 -1.18
CA LEU A 65 8.35 -5.77 -2.46
C LEU A 65 9.19 -6.55 -3.47
N ARG A 66 8.54 -7.46 -4.19
CA ARG A 66 9.05 -8.14 -5.38
C ARG A 66 8.22 -7.73 -6.60
N THR A 67 8.62 -8.14 -7.79
CA THR A 67 7.75 -8.11 -8.96
C THR A 67 7.09 -9.47 -9.10
N ARG A 68 5.76 -9.53 -8.99
CA ARG A 68 5.03 -10.76 -9.26
C ARG A 68 5.14 -11.12 -10.75
N PRO A 69 5.34 -12.41 -11.09
CA PRO A 69 5.32 -12.86 -12.48
C PRO A 69 3.99 -12.48 -13.16
N SER A 70 4.06 -12.17 -14.47
CA SER A 70 2.85 -12.03 -15.27
C SER A 70 2.08 -13.35 -15.30
N GLY A 71 0.75 -13.30 -15.30
CA GLY A 71 -0.10 -14.50 -15.36
C GLY A 71 -0.22 -15.33 -14.07
N ALA A 72 0.48 -14.98 -12.98
CA ALA A 72 0.37 -15.75 -11.74
C ALA A 72 -1.08 -15.76 -11.18
N ALA A 73 -1.57 -16.91 -10.70
CA ALA A 73 -2.94 -17.11 -10.21
C ALA A 73 -3.24 -16.26 -8.98
N ARG A 74 -4.28 -15.42 -9.00
CA ARG A 74 -4.65 -14.56 -7.86
C ARG A 74 -5.53 -15.30 -6.88
N ASP A 75 -5.32 -15.06 -5.59
CA ASP A 75 -6.16 -15.65 -4.54
C ASP A 75 -7.59 -15.11 -4.62
N ASN A 76 -8.56 -15.98 -4.36
CA ASN A 76 -9.93 -15.55 -4.13
C ASN A 76 -10.04 -14.95 -2.72
N LEU A 77 -10.45 -13.68 -2.64
CA LEU A 77 -10.52 -12.96 -1.37
C LEU A 77 -11.85 -13.17 -0.61
N ALA A 78 -12.88 -13.78 -1.23
CA ALA A 78 -14.24 -13.82 -0.69
C ALA A 78 -14.33 -14.37 0.74
N GLY A 79 -13.60 -15.45 1.06
CA GLY A 79 -13.60 -16.08 2.39
C GLY A 79 -12.61 -15.50 3.42
N ILE A 80 -11.77 -14.54 3.05
CA ILE A 80 -10.68 -14.07 3.92
C ILE A 80 -11.15 -12.92 4.81
N GLY A 81 -10.89 -12.96 6.12
CA GLY A 81 -11.18 -11.84 7.02
C GLY A 81 -10.50 -10.52 6.60
N VAL A 82 -10.84 -9.43 7.28
CA VAL A 82 -10.25 -8.10 7.07
C VAL A 82 -9.96 -7.41 8.39
N VAL A 83 -9.08 -6.41 8.37
CA VAL A 83 -8.73 -5.58 9.53
C VAL A 83 -9.91 -4.77 10.08
N ASN A 84 -10.78 -4.27 9.19
CA ASN A 84 -11.89 -3.38 9.53
C ASN A 84 -13.26 -3.99 9.15
N PRO A 85 -13.65 -5.12 9.76
CA PRO A 85 -14.85 -5.85 9.34
C PRO A 85 -16.15 -5.06 9.55
N GLY A 86 -16.18 -4.15 10.53
CA GLY A 86 -17.34 -3.29 10.82
C GLY A 86 -17.62 -2.21 9.77
N TYR A 87 -16.75 -2.01 8.78
CA TYR A 87 -16.99 -1.07 7.68
C TYR A 87 -17.37 -1.84 6.41
N VAL A 88 -18.62 -1.69 5.98
CA VAL A 88 -19.16 -2.36 4.77
C VAL A 88 -19.80 -1.32 3.85
N PRO A 89 -19.00 -0.64 2.99
CA PRO A 89 -19.55 0.32 2.04
C PRO A 89 -20.34 -0.38 0.93
N ALA A 90 -21.22 0.37 0.25
CA ALA A 90 -21.83 -0.09 -0.99
C ALA A 90 -20.73 -0.48 -2.01
N ASN A 91 -20.92 -1.61 -2.69
CA ASN A 91 -19.92 -2.22 -3.57
C ASN A 91 -18.56 -2.43 -2.86
N VAL A 92 -18.61 -3.07 -1.69
CA VAL A 92 -17.41 -3.37 -0.88
C VAL A 92 -16.44 -4.26 -1.66
N HIS A 93 -15.17 -3.87 -1.64
CA HIS A 93 -14.06 -4.69 -2.09
C HIS A 93 -13.09 -4.90 -0.94
N LYS A 94 -12.48 -6.08 -0.91
CA LYS A 94 -11.28 -6.33 -0.10
C LYS A 94 -10.08 -5.74 -0.82
N ALA A 95 -9.44 -4.76 -0.20
CA ALA A 95 -8.27 -4.08 -0.72
C ALA A 95 -7.04 -4.49 0.09
N HIS A 96 -5.93 -4.79 -0.60
CA HIS A 96 -4.67 -5.03 0.06
C HIS A 96 -4.05 -3.72 0.56
N LEU A 97 -3.52 -3.72 1.80
CA LEU A 97 -2.68 -2.65 2.32
C LEU A 97 -1.32 -2.67 1.61
N ALA A 98 -0.66 -3.83 1.55
CA ALA A 98 0.46 -4.11 0.68
C ALA A 98 0.01 -4.99 -0.49
N SER A 99 0.04 -4.42 -1.70
CA SER A 99 -0.48 -5.05 -2.92
C SER A 99 0.04 -6.47 -3.19
N ASP A 100 -0.86 -7.36 -3.61
CA ASP A 100 -0.59 -8.70 -4.13
C ASP A 100 0.44 -8.67 -5.28
N ARG A 101 0.36 -7.62 -6.12
CA ARG A 101 1.30 -7.36 -7.24
C ARG A 101 2.76 -7.36 -6.80
N PHE A 102 3.00 -6.98 -5.56
CA PHE A 102 4.34 -6.91 -4.99
C PHE A 102 4.66 -8.04 -4.01
N GLY A 103 3.81 -9.07 -3.96
CA GLY A 103 3.94 -10.21 -3.06
C GLY A 103 3.39 -9.98 -1.65
N GLY A 104 2.51 -8.99 -1.46
CA GLY A 104 1.73 -8.90 -0.22
C GLY A 104 0.79 -10.11 -0.08
N PRO A 105 0.65 -10.69 1.12
CA PRO A 105 -0.16 -11.89 1.33
C PRO A 105 -1.65 -11.57 1.26
N SER A 106 -2.46 -12.52 0.81
CA SER A 106 -3.92 -12.47 0.93
C SER A 106 -4.32 -13.08 2.25
N ASN A 107 -4.34 -12.28 3.32
CA ASN A 107 -4.73 -12.71 4.65
C ASN A 107 -5.43 -11.57 5.41
N ALA A 108 -6.06 -11.88 6.53
CA ALA A 108 -6.86 -10.92 7.29
C ALA A 108 -6.08 -9.71 7.83
N GLN A 109 -4.76 -9.84 7.96
CA GLN A 109 -3.88 -8.76 8.41
C GLN A 109 -3.57 -7.75 7.29
N ASN A 110 -3.63 -8.17 6.02
CA ASN A 110 -3.28 -7.32 4.88
C ASN A 110 -4.50 -6.82 4.10
N LEU A 111 -5.70 -7.26 4.45
CA LEU A 111 -6.92 -6.90 3.73
C LEU A 111 -7.79 -5.95 4.56
N VAL A 112 -8.40 -5.00 3.87
CA VAL A 112 -9.38 -4.05 4.43
C VAL A 112 -10.61 -4.01 3.54
N ASN A 113 -11.77 -3.75 4.13
CA ASN A 113 -12.96 -3.37 3.39
C ASN A 113 -12.84 -1.91 2.93
N GLU A 114 -13.11 -1.67 1.65
CA GLU A 114 -13.06 -0.35 1.05
C GLU A 114 -14.01 -0.25 -0.15
N LYS A 115 -14.34 0.98 -0.58
CA LYS A 115 -15.12 1.19 -1.81
C LYS A 115 -14.37 0.64 -3.03
N SER A 116 -15.08 -0.06 -3.92
CA SER A 116 -14.54 -0.57 -5.19
C SER A 116 -13.77 0.49 -5.97
N ARG A 117 -14.31 1.71 -6.08
CA ARG A 117 -13.70 2.82 -6.82
C ARG A 117 -12.37 3.26 -6.24
N ILE A 118 -12.24 3.27 -4.91
CA ILE A 118 -10.99 3.61 -4.23
C ILE A 118 -9.95 2.52 -4.50
N ASN A 119 -10.32 1.25 -4.36
CA ASN A 119 -9.42 0.13 -4.62
C ASN A 119 -8.95 0.08 -6.09
N LEU A 120 -9.90 0.07 -7.03
CA LEU A 120 -9.65 -0.14 -8.46
C LEU A 120 -9.09 1.09 -9.19
N SER A 121 -9.22 2.29 -8.61
CA SER A 121 -8.66 3.52 -9.21
C SER A 121 -7.55 4.13 -8.36
N ALA A 122 -7.84 4.48 -7.10
CA ALA A 122 -6.90 5.22 -6.27
C ALA A 122 -5.65 4.40 -5.97
N HIS A 123 -5.84 3.21 -5.36
CA HIS A 123 -4.72 2.35 -5.00
C HIS A 123 -4.04 1.76 -6.23
N LYS A 124 -4.77 1.41 -7.29
CA LYS A 124 -4.16 0.98 -8.57
C LYS A 124 -3.23 2.04 -9.18
N ARG A 125 -3.56 3.33 -9.09
CA ARG A 125 -2.67 4.41 -9.55
C ARG A 125 -1.40 4.50 -8.70
N ILE A 126 -1.50 4.35 -7.38
CA ILE A 126 -0.36 4.29 -6.46
C ILE A 126 0.51 3.07 -6.78
N GLU A 127 -0.07 1.89 -6.90
CA GLU A 127 0.63 0.65 -7.27
C GLU A 127 1.35 0.79 -8.61
N ASN A 128 0.70 1.35 -9.62
CA ASN A 128 1.33 1.58 -10.92
C ASN A 128 2.52 2.57 -10.83
N ARG A 129 2.45 3.56 -9.94
CA ARG A 129 3.57 4.47 -9.68
C ARG A 129 4.72 3.73 -8.99
N ILE A 130 4.43 2.93 -7.97
CA ILE A 130 5.43 2.09 -7.27
C ILE A 130 6.10 1.11 -8.25
N ALA A 131 5.32 0.46 -9.12
CA ALA A 131 5.84 -0.46 -10.13
C ALA A 131 6.82 0.24 -11.09
N LYS A 132 6.53 1.48 -11.49
CA LYS A 132 7.44 2.28 -12.33
C LYS A 132 8.72 2.67 -11.60
N LEU A 133 8.62 3.05 -10.32
CA LEU A 133 9.80 3.35 -9.50
C LEU A 133 10.70 2.11 -9.36
N ILE A 134 10.11 0.95 -9.07
CA ILE A 134 10.82 -0.33 -9.01
C ILE A 134 11.47 -0.67 -10.36
N LYS A 135 10.74 -0.51 -11.48
CA LYS A 135 11.27 -0.76 -12.83
C LYS A 135 12.48 0.13 -13.12
N ALA A 136 12.42 1.42 -12.75
CA ALA A 136 13.53 2.35 -12.97
C ALA A 136 14.79 2.01 -12.15
N GLY A 137 14.64 1.40 -10.97
CA GLY A 137 15.77 0.90 -10.17
C GLY A 137 16.24 -0.51 -10.51
N THR A 138 15.57 -1.19 -11.44
CA THR A 138 15.87 -2.58 -11.82
C THR A 138 16.67 -2.61 -13.12
N PRO A 139 17.80 -3.34 -13.20
CA PRO A 139 18.62 -3.41 -14.41
C PRO A 139 17.86 -4.11 -15.54
N ALA A 140 18.21 -3.80 -16.79
CA ALA A 140 17.69 -4.53 -17.94
C ALA A 140 18.04 -6.03 -17.84
N GLY A 141 17.12 -6.90 -18.25
CA GLY A 141 17.28 -8.36 -18.16
C GLY A 141 17.05 -8.97 -16.77
N ASP A 142 16.82 -8.16 -15.74
CA ASP A 142 16.60 -8.70 -14.40
C ASP A 142 15.16 -9.18 -14.18
N ASN A 143 14.92 -10.45 -14.53
CA ASN A 143 13.62 -11.12 -14.49
C ASN A 143 13.36 -11.92 -13.20
N SER A 144 14.20 -11.77 -12.16
CA SER A 144 14.08 -12.62 -10.97
C SER A 144 12.74 -12.41 -10.24
N PRO A 145 11.92 -13.48 -10.05
CA PRO A 145 10.60 -13.39 -9.42
C PRO A 145 10.66 -13.35 -7.89
N THR A 146 11.79 -13.74 -7.31
CA THR A 146 12.00 -13.82 -5.85
C THR A 146 12.79 -12.65 -5.29
N ARG A 147 13.42 -11.85 -6.17
CA ARG A 147 14.30 -10.75 -5.76
C ARG A 147 13.52 -9.61 -5.13
N ASN A 148 14.00 -9.17 -3.96
CA ASN A 148 13.50 -7.98 -3.30
C ASN A 148 13.96 -6.73 -4.06
N ARG A 149 13.02 -5.88 -4.44
CA ARG A 149 13.25 -4.64 -5.21
C ARG A 149 13.09 -3.38 -4.39
N ALA A 150 12.19 -3.42 -3.41
CA ALA A 150 11.87 -2.28 -2.59
C ALA A 150 11.42 -2.69 -1.18
N GLY A 151 11.49 -1.74 -0.24
CA GLY A 151 10.81 -1.81 1.04
C GLY A 151 9.58 -0.92 1.03
N LEU A 152 8.48 -1.39 1.60
CA LEU A 152 7.25 -0.64 1.78
C LEU A 152 6.89 -0.57 3.26
N ILE A 153 6.49 0.61 3.72
CA ILE A 153 5.74 0.82 4.95
C ILE A 153 4.43 1.49 4.59
N VAL A 154 3.32 0.90 4.98
CA VAL A 154 1.97 1.49 4.85
C VAL A 154 1.47 1.86 6.22
N ARG A 155 0.81 3.01 6.31
CA ARG A 155 0.01 3.39 7.46
C ARG A 155 -1.38 3.76 6.99
N GLU A 156 -2.38 3.02 7.44
CA GLU A 156 -3.79 3.38 7.27
C GLU A 156 -4.36 3.86 8.61
N THR A 157 -5.15 4.93 8.57
CA THR A 157 -5.94 5.41 9.71
C THR A 157 -7.42 5.17 9.46
N TYR A 158 -8.19 5.04 10.54
CA TYR A 158 -9.61 4.75 10.50
C TYR A 158 -10.38 5.65 11.46
N SER A 159 -11.64 5.92 11.15
CA SER A 159 -12.60 6.48 12.11
C SER A 159 -12.96 5.45 13.19
N ALA A 160 -13.71 5.86 14.22
CA ALA A 160 -14.22 4.92 15.23
C ALA A 160 -15.11 3.81 14.61
N ALA A 161 -15.84 4.13 13.53
CA ALA A 161 -16.65 3.17 12.78
C ALA A 161 -15.83 2.28 11.81
N GLY A 162 -14.50 2.33 11.83
CA GLY A 162 -13.64 1.51 10.97
C GLY A 162 -13.57 1.96 9.50
N LYS A 163 -14.13 3.13 9.15
CA LYS A 163 -13.99 3.73 7.81
C LYS A 163 -12.56 4.22 7.61
N PRO A 164 -11.85 3.85 6.52
CA PRO A 164 -10.54 4.40 6.21
C PRO A 164 -10.59 5.93 6.06
N THR A 165 -9.68 6.63 6.74
CA THR A 165 -9.57 8.10 6.72
C THR A 165 -8.29 8.59 6.03
N GLY A 166 -7.38 7.69 5.69
CA GLY A 166 -6.19 8.02 4.93
C GLY A 166 -5.17 6.90 4.91
N ARG A 167 -4.50 6.74 3.77
CA ARG A 167 -3.44 5.75 3.59
C ARG A 167 -2.15 6.42 3.15
N LEU A 168 -1.09 6.23 3.93
CA LEU A 168 0.27 6.68 3.63
C LEU A 168 1.10 5.48 3.21
N TYR A 169 1.81 5.61 2.10
CA TYR A 169 2.79 4.67 1.58
C TYR A 169 4.18 5.33 1.60
N MET A 170 5.12 4.73 2.32
CA MET A 170 6.53 5.08 2.25
C MET A 170 7.28 3.95 1.57
N VAL A 171 7.94 4.25 0.46
CA VAL A 171 8.61 3.27 -0.39
C VAL A 171 10.09 3.59 -0.46
N SER A 172 10.93 2.58 -0.28
CA SER A 172 12.37 2.65 -0.51
C SER A 172 12.72 1.75 -1.69
N VAL A 173 13.18 2.31 -2.80
CA VAL A 173 13.57 1.55 -3.99
C VAL A 173 15.09 1.47 -4.04
N MET A 174 15.62 0.28 -4.27
CA MET A 174 17.05 0.09 -4.52
C MET A 174 17.31 0.24 -6.01
N ASN A 175 18.18 1.18 -6.38
CA ASN A 175 18.79 1.18 -7.70
C ASN A 175 19.93 0.16 -7.68
N ARG A 176 19.80 -0.86 -8.52
CA ARG A 176 20.74 -1.98 -8.55
C ARG A 176 21.95 -1.75 -9.45
N ASN A 177 21.93 -0.71 -10.28
CA ASN A 177 23.07 -0.34 -11.10
C ASN A 177 24.16 0.31 -10.25
N ASN A 178 23.78 1.04 -9.19
CA ASN A 178 24.71 1.80 -8.36
C ASN A 178 24.52 1.59 -6.85
N ASN A 179 23.70 0.61 -6.45
CA ASN A 179 23.33 0.31 -5.06
C ASN A 179 22.75 1.47 -4.22
N SER A 180 22.39 2.60 -4.84
CA SER A 180 21.73 3.71 -4.15
C SER A 180 20.28 3.39 -3.81
N ARG A 181 19.69 4.13 -2.87
CA ARG A 181 18.27 4.03 -2.53
C ARG A 181 17.56 5.36 -2.72
N SER A 182 16.42 5.32 -3.41
CA SER A 182 15.48 6.43 -3.47
C SER A 182 14.31 6.19 -2.53
N TYR A 183 13.75 7.28 -1.99
CA TYR A 183 12.65 7.22 -1.04
C TYR A 183 11.47 8.03 -1.55
N HIS A 184 10.27 7.48 -1.42
CA HIS A 184 9.07 8.06 -1.99
C HIS A 184 7.92 7.99 -1.00
N LYS A 185 7.15 9.08 -0.98
CA LYS A 185 5.94 9.22 -0.19
C LYS A 185 4.75 9.28 -1.14
N LEU A 186 3.79 8.38 -0.97
CA LEU A 186 2.50 8.46 -1.63
C LEU A 186 1.39 8.47 -0.58
N GLU A 187 0.36 9.27 -0.79
CA GLU A 187 -0.77 9.33 0.12
C GLU A 187 -2.07 9.24 -0.66
N PHE A 188 -3.04 8.51 -0.11
CA PHE A 188 -4.44 8.65 -0.47
C PHE A 188 -5.18 9.32 0.70
N ARG A 189 -5.89 10.40 0.39
CA ARG A 189 -6.71 11.16 1.32
C ARG A 189 -8.16 11.14 0.82
N PRO A 190 -9.06 10.38 1.45
CA PRO A 190 -10.50 10.52 1.23
C PRO A 190 -10.95 11.98 1.45
N ILE A 191 -11.98 12.40 0.73
CA ILE A 191 -12.69 13.68 0.92
C ILE A 191 -14.08 13.37 1.47
#